data_AF-A0A3D0PBI9-F1
#
_entry.id   AF-A0A3D0PBI9-F1
#
_cell.length_a   1.000
_cell.length_b   1.000
_cell.length_c   1.000
_cell.angle_alpha   90.00
_cell.angle_beta   90.00
_cell.angle_gamma   90.00
#
_symmetry.space_group_name_H-M   'P 1'
#
loop_
_entity.id
_entity.type
_entity.pdbx_description
1 polymer ?
#
loop_
_entity_poly.entity_id
_entity_poly.type
_entity_poly.pdbx_seq_one_letter_code
_entity_poly.pdbx_strand_id
1 'polypeptide(L)'
;MPQQIVIAEQLRIAAVLNDERVDELIVAQGRHQIGDVYLGTVENVLPGIDAAFVNIGESEKNGFIHITDLGPLRLKKGGAGITELLEPRQKVLVQVMKEPTGTKGPRLTGNLSLPGRFLVLQPHGQGVNVSRRIGAETERNRLRALAVLIKPPGTGLLVRTEADGVSEEQIIDDLESLLRQWEAIQQAAETAHPPVLLNRDEDFIHRVLRDLYSTDVLRVVVDSEDAVARVNRFLGPDQANLIVEHHEDASEILEHYKVNAAIRDALKPRVDLPSGGYVIIEPTEALTVVDVNSGSFT
;
A
#
# COMPACT_ATOMS: atom_id res chain seq x y z
N MET A 1 13.67 -9.73 -17.91
CA MET A 1 13.25 -8.99 -19.12
C MET A 1 12.97 -7.57 -18.68
N PRO A 2 13.22 -6.55 -19.50
CA PRO A 2 13.12 -5.17 -19.03
C PRO A 2 11.67 -4.81 -18.73
N GLN A 3 11.40 -4.40 -17.50
CA GLN A 3 10.10 -3.90 -17.08
C GLN A 3 9.96 -2.42 -17.44
N GLN A 4 8.74 -2.01 -17.77
CA GLN A 4 8.38 -0.60 -17.87
C GLN A 4 7.18 -0.30 -16.96
N ILE A 5 7.20 0.85 -16.29
CA ILE A 5 6.09 1.35 -15.51
C ILE A 5 5.43 2.48 -16.29
N VAL A 6 4.11 2.42 -16.45
CA VAL A 6 3.30 3.48 -17.05
C VAL A 6 2.41 4.06 -15.97
N ILE A 7 2.44 5.39 -15.77
CA ILE A 7 1.68 6.08 -14.73
C ILE A 7 0.80 7.16 -15.37
N ALA A 8 -0.51 6.97 -15.32
CA ALA A 8 -1.50 8.01 -15.56
C ALA A 8 -1.93 8.60 -14.22
N GLU A 9 -1.23 9.65 -13.79
CA GLU A 9 -1.42 10.26 -12.48
C GLU A 9 -2.82 10.88 -12.35
N GLN A 10 -3.30 11.60 -13.36
CA GLN A 10 -4.62 12.24 -13.32
C GLN A 10 -5.75 11.21 -13.13
N LEU A 11 -5.56 10.03 -13.71
CA LEU A 11 -6.49 8.91 -13.59
C LEU A 11 -6.19 8.05 -12.35
N ARG A 12 -5.08 8.27 -11.64
CA ARG A 12 -4.60 7.41 -10.54
C ARG A 12 -4.58 5.93 -10.93
N ILE A 13 -4.10 5.66 -12.15
CA ILE A 13 -3.90 4.31 -12.70
C ILE A 13 -2.44 4.18 -13.09
N ALA A 14 -1.82 3.08 -12.68
CA ALA A 14 -0.49 2.69 -13.14
C ALA A 14 -0.47 1.23 -13.57
N ALA A 15 0.47 0.88 -14.43
CA ALA A 15 0.66 -0.47 -14.92
C ALA A 15 2.14 -0.82 -14.99
N VAL A 16 2.48 -2.06 -14.64
CA VAL A 16 3.79 -2.65 -14.94
C VAL A 16 3.64 -3.50 -16.18
N LEU A 17 4.47 -3.24 -17.19
CA LEU A 17 4.46 -3.97 -18.46
C LEU A 17 5.77 -4.74 -18.63
N ASN A 18 5.65 -5.96 -19.14
CA ASN A 18 6.73 -6.78 -19.65
C ASN A 18 6.45 -7.11 -21.11
N ASP A 19 7.33 -6.70 -22.03
CA ASP A 19 7.18 -6.96 -23.47
C ASP A 19 5.80 -6.50 -24.02
N GLU A 20 5.43 -5.24 -23.73
CA GLU A 20 4.12 -4.63 -24.02
C GLU A 20 2.90 -5.28 -23.35
N ARG A 21 3.07 -6.38 -22.61
CA ARG A 21 1.98 -7.02 -21.86
C ARG A 21 1.87 -6.41 -20.46
N VAL A 22 0.66 -6.02 -20.08
CA VAL A 22 0.35 -5.57 -18.71
C VAL A 22 0.39 -6.78 -17.78
N ASP A 23 1.32 -6.77 -16.83
CA ASP A 23 1.49 -7.82 -15.83
C ASP A 23 0.88 -7.41 -14.46
N GLU A 24 0.88 -6.12 -14.14
CA GLU A 24 0.31 -5.59 -12.90
C GLU A 24 -0.45 -4.29 -13.16
N LEU A 25 -1.55 -4.08 -12.43
CA LEU A 25 -2.41 -2.89 -12.47
C LEU A 25 -2.61 -2.33 -11.07
N ILE A 26 -2.41 -1.01 -10.94
CA ILE A 26 -2.56 -0.28 -9.68
C ILE A 26 -3.60 0.78 -9.93
N VAL A 27 -4.68 0.74 -9.15
CA VAL A 27 -5.79 1.68 -9.25
C VAL A 27 -6.02 2.27 -7.86
N ALA A 28 -5.88 3.59 -7.73
CA ALA A 28 -6.09 4.32 -6.48
C ALA A 28 -7.31 5.25 -6.58
N GLN A 29 -8.40 4.73 -7.17
CA GLN A 29 -9.68 5.41 -7.32
C GLN A 29 -10.66 4.88 -6.28
N GLY A 30 -10.67 5.49 -5.09
CA GLY A 30 -11.52 5.05 -3.99
C GLY A 30 -11.59 6.07 -2.86
N ARG A 31 -12.72 6.09 -2.15
CA ARG A 31 -12.93 6.95 -0.98
C ARG A 31 -12.07 6.53 0.21
N HIS A 32 -11.85 5.23 0.36
CA HIS A 32 -10.89 4.65 1.29
C HIS A 32 -9.84 3.93 0.49
N GLN A 33 -8.59 4.09 0.89
CA GLN A 33 -7.45 3.43 0.29
C GLN A 33 -6.70 2.67 1.36
N ILE A 34 -6.11 1.54 0.99
CA ILE A 34 -5.17 0.83 1.87
C ILE A 34 -4.09 1.81 2.33
N GLY A 35 -3.85 1.84 3.65
CA GLY A 35 -2.84 2.71 4.26
C GLY A 35 -3.37 4.05 4.76
N ASP A 36 -4.59 4.47 4.36
CA ASP A 36 -5.21 5.68 4.90
C ASP A 36 -5.29 5.61 6.43
N VAL A 37 -4.93 6.72 7.09
CA VAL A 37 -5.00 6.87 8.55
C VAL A 37 -6.13 7.81 8.91
N TYR A 38 -7.05 7.34 9.74
CA TYR A 38 -8.20 8.09 10.22
C TYR A 38 -8.15 8.28 11.74
N LEU A 39 -8.64 9.42 12.20
CA LEU A 39 -9.14 9.55 13.56
C LEU A 39 -10.63 9.25 13.55
N GLY A 40 -11.01 8.15 14.18
CA GLY A 40 -12.38 7.68 14.25
C GLY A 40 -12.94 7.64 15.67
N THR A 41 -14.22 7.28 15.77
CA THR A 41 -14.90 7.06 17.05
C THR A 41 -15.45 5.64 17.08
N VAL A 42 -15.19 4.89 18.16
CA VAL A 42 -15.81 3.57 18.37
C VAL A 42 -17.32 3.76 18.51
N GLU A 43 -18.10 3.21 17.59
CA GLU A 43 -19.55 3.34 17.61
C GLU A 43 -20.19 2.25 18.45
N ASN A 44 -19.77 1.00 18.24
CA ASN A 44 -20.25 -0.16 18.96
C ASN A 44 -19.15 -1.21 19.13
N VAL A 45 -19.25 -1.95 20.23
CA VAL A 45 -18.39 -3.09 20.56
C VAL A 45 -19.26 -4.34 20.56
N LEU A 46 -18.82 -5.39 19.85
CA LEU A 46 -19.54 -6.64 19.66
C LEU A 46 -18.76 -7.81 20.29
N PRO A 47 -19.12 -8.23 21.51
CA PRO A 47 -18.43 -9.32 22.21
C PRO A 47 -18.49 -10.65 21.47
N GLY A 48 -19.60 -10.94 20.79
CA GLY A 48 -19.82 -12.24 20.13
C GLY A 48 -18.87 -12.54 18.96
N ILE A 49 -18.15 -11.54 18.46
CA ILE A 49 -17.17 -11.68 17.38
C ILE A 49 -15.83 -11.00 17.72
N ASP A 50 -15.62 -10.63 18.98
CA ASP A 50 -14.44 -9.92 19.50
C ASP A 50 -13.98 -8.76 18.60
N ALA A 51 -14.93 -7.91 18.22
CA ALA A 51 -14.68 -6.79 17.31
C ALA A 51 -15.47 -5.54 17.69
N ALA A 52 -15.10 -4.42 17.08
CA ALA A 52 -15.81 -3.16 17.19
C ALA A 52 -15.99 -2.54 15.81
N PHE A 53 -17.02 -1.71 15.65
CA PHE A 53 -17.07 -0.80 14.50
C PHE A 53 -16.64 0.61 14.90
N VAL A 54 -15.85 1.21 14.03
CA VAL A 54 -15.29 2.54 14.18
C VAL A 54 -15.86 3.42 13.07
N ASN A 55 -16.54 4.48 13.47
CA ASN A 55 -16.96 5.51 12.54
C ASN A 55 -15.74 6.32 12.10
N ILE A 56 -15.44 6.27 10.80
CA ILE A 56 -14.35 6.97 10.14
C ILE A 56 -14.86 7.96 9.07
N GLY A 57 -16.15 8.29 9.07
CA GLY A 57 -16.72 9.35 8.23
C GLY A 57 -17.60 8.84 7.09
N GLU A 58 -17.55 9.54 5.95
CA GLU A 58 -18.50 9.56 4.80
C GLU A 58 -18.73 8.23 4.04
N SER A 59 -18.41 7.10 4.65
CA SER A 59 -18.90 5.79 4.23
C SER A 59 -20.32 5.55 4.74
N GLU A 60 -21.12 4.81 3.97
CA GLU A 60 -22.38 4.24 4.48
C GLU A 60 -22.16 3.20 5.59
N LYS A 61 -20.92 2.74 5.79
CA LYS A 61 -20.56 1.62 6.66
C LYS A 61 -19.31 1.93 7.47
N ASN A 62 -19.43 1.84 8.78
CA ASN A 62 -18.30 1.94 9.69
C ASN A 62 -17.21 0.92 9.38
N GLY A 63 -15.97 1.28 9.70
CA GLY A 63 -14.84 0.37 9.60
C GLY A 63 -14.89 -0.71 10.69
N PHE A 64 -14.43 -1.90 10.36
CA PHE A 64 -14.40 -3.06 11.24
C PHE A 64 -12.99 -3.27 11.82
N ILE A 65 -12.86 -3.38 13.15
CA ILE A 65 -11.60 -3.71 13.82
C ILE A 65 -11.77 -4.91 14.75
N HIS A 66 -10.92 -5.92 14.59
CA HIS A 66 -10.90 -7.12 15.44
C HIS A 66 -9.94 -6.95 16.63
N ILE A 67 -10.15 -7.67 17.73
CA ILE A 67 -9.34 -7.61 18.96
C ILE A 67 -7.83 -7.79 18.73
N THR A 68 -7.46 -8.59 17.73
CA THR A 68 -6.05 -8.83 17.34
C THR A 68 -5.40 -7.62 16.71
N ASP A 69 -6.20 -6.74 16.12
CA ASP A 69 -5.74 -5.63 15.29
C ASP A 69 -5.73 -4.31 16.08
N LEU A 70 -6.10 -4.32 17.36
CA LEU A 70 -6.19 -3.13 18.22
C LEU A 70 -4.84 -2.46 18.49
N GLY A 71 -3.78 -3.26 18.66
CA GLY A 71 -2.46 -2.73 18.99
C GLY A 71 -2.46 -1.77 20.20
N PRO A 72 -2.04 -0.51 20.02
CA PRO A 72 -1.95 0.51 21.08
C PRO A 72 -3.32 0.99 21.59
N LEU A 73 -4.43 0.67 20.90
CA LEU A 73 -5.78 1.14 21.27
C LEU A 73 -6.33 0.45 22.54
N ARG A 74 -5.67 -0.61 23.00
CA ARG A 74 -6.09 -1.41 24.16
C ARG A 74 -6.00 -0.61 25.46
N LEU A 75 -7.13 -0.42 26.13
CA LEU A 75 -7.21 0.25 27.44
C LEU A 75 -6.49 -0.52 28.56
N LYS A 76 -6.54 -1.87 28.52
CA LYS A 76 -5.91 -2.75 29.51
C LYS A 76 -4.93 -3.72 28.83
N LYS A 77 -3.75 -3.89 29.43
CA LYS A 77 -2.81 -4.94 29.02
C LYS A 77 -3.30 -6.29 29.53
N GLY A 78 -3.66 -7.22 28.63
CA GLY A 78 -4.02 -8.60 28.96
C GLY A 78 -5.52 -8.88 29.15
N GLY A 79 -6.42 -7.95 28.80
CA GLY A 79 -7.86 -8.22 28.77
C GLY A 79 -8.21 -9.33 27.78
N ALA A 80 -9.15 -10.21 28.17
CA ALA A 80 -9.48 -11.39 27.39
C ALA A 80 -10.50 -11.09 26.27
N GLY A 81 -11.42 -10.16 26.51
CA GLY A 81 -12.51 -9.81 25.59
C GLY A 81 -12.48 -8.36 25.13
N ILE A 82 -13.06 -8.09 23.96
CA ILE A 82 -13.06 -6.77 23.34
C ILE A 82 -13.66 -5.66 24.24
N THR A 83 -14.63 -5.98 25.08
CA THR A 83 -15.29 -5.04 26.01
C THR A 83 -14.39 -4.53 27.14
N GLU A 84 -13.29 -5.23 27.42
CA GLU A 84 -12.29 -4.77 28.39
C GLU A 84 -11.21 -3.90 27.75
N LEU A 85 -11.12 -3.92 26.42
CA LEU A 85 -10.04 -3.34 25.64
C LEU A 85 -10.45 -2.08 24.89
N LEU A 86 -11.73 -1.95 24.52
CA LEU A 86 -12.30 -0.78 23.87
C LEU A 86 -13.63 -0.41 24.52
N GLU A 87 -13.94 0.89 24.49
CA GLU A 87 -15.21 1.44 24.97
C GLU A 87 -15.94 2.20 23.84
N PRO A 88 -17.29 2.15 23.79
CA PRO A 88 -18.05 3.02 22.91
C PRO A 88 -17.71 4.50 23.14
N ARG A 89 -17.74 5.29 22.06
CA ARG A 89 -17.35 6.73 22.01
C ARG A 89 -15.85 7.01 22.22
N GLN A 90 -15.02 5.99 22.39
CA GLN A 90 -13.57 6.15 22.44
C GLN A 90 -13.07 6.71 21.09
N LYS A 91 -12.23 7.75 21.14
CA LYS A 91 -11.47 8.24 19.99
C LYS A 91 -10.33 7.27 19.68
N VAL A 92 -10.20 6.84 18.44
CA VAL A 92 -9.20 5.85 18.03
C VAL A 92 -8.49 6.27 16.75
N LEU A 93 -7.17 6.15 16.74
CA LEU A 93 -6.35 6.33 15.55
C LEU A 93 -6.22 4.98 14.85
N VAL A 94 -6.69 4.89 13.61
CA VAL A 94 -6.83 3.62 12.88
C VAL A 94 -6.31 3.76 11.45
N GLN A 95 -5.77 2.67 10.92
CA GLN A 95 -5.31 2.55 9.54
C GLN A 95 -6.16 1.54 8.76
N VAL A 96 -6.48 1.87 7.50
CA VAL A 96 -7.19 0.97 6.59
C VAL A 96 -6.26 -0.15 6.15
N MET A 97 -6.57 -1.39 6.54
CA MET A 97 -5.88 -2.60 6.09
C MET A 97 -6.46 -3.18 4.82
N LYS A 98 -7.79 -3.10 4.68
CA LYS A 98 -8.51 -3.57 3.49
C LYS A 98 -9.59 -2.57 3.14
N GLU A 99 -9.71 -2.27 1.86
CA GLU A 99 -10.78 -1.46 1.31
C GLU A 99 -12.16 -2.11 1.51
N PRO A 100 -13.24 -1.32 1.49
CA PRO A 100 -14.60 -1.86 1.59
C PRO A 100 -14.86 -2.86 0.46
N THR A 101 -15.63 -3.91 0.74
CA THR A 101 -15.98 -4.91 -0.27
C THR A 101 -17.47 -5.23 -0.18
N GLY A 102 -18.20 -4.99 -1.27
CA GLY A 102 -19.65 -5.17 -1.34
C GLY A 102 -20.35 -4.36 -0.26
N THR A 103 -21.01 -5.05 0.68
CA THR A 103 -21.76 -4.43 1.78
C THR A 103 -20.94 -4.23 3.07
N LYS A 104 -19.69 -4.69 3.10
CA LYS A 104 -18.81 -4.61 4.28
C LYS A 104 -17.96 -3.34 4.23
N GLY A 105 -17.94 -2.61 5.35
CA GLY A 105 -17.03 -1.48 5.54
C GLY A 105 -15.55 -1.91 5.52
N PRO A 106 -14.61 -0.95 5.52
CA PRO A 106 -13.19 -1.24 5.45
C PRO A 106 -12.71 -1.99 6.71
N ARG A 107 -11.69 -2.84 6.58
CA ARG A 107 -11.03 -3.45 7.74
C ARG A 107 -9.95 -2.52 8.26
N LEU A 108 -9.89 -2.33 9.57
CA LEU A 108 -9.03 -1.38 10.25
C LEU A 108 -8.05 -2.06 11.20
N THR A 109 -6.96 -1.37 11.52
CA THR A 109 -6.03 -1.71 12.60
C THR A 109 -5.58 -0.48 13.36
N GLY A 110 -5.29 -0.61 14.65
CA GLY A 110 -4.56 0.37 15.44
C GLY A 110 -3.03 0.24 15.34
N ASN A 111 -2.52 -0.85 14.74
CA ASN A 111 -1.09 -1.03 14.48
C ASN A 111 -0.69 -0.26 13.21
N LEU A 112 -0.53 1.05 13.33
CA LEU A 112 -0.13 1.89 12.21
C LEU A 112 1.24 1.46 11.64
N SER A 113 1.36 1.54 10.32
CA SER A 113 2.60 1.33 9.58
C SER A 113 2.73 2.39 8.49
N LEU A 114 3.91 3.01 8.41
CA LEU A 114 4.23 4.06 7.45
C LEU A 114 5.35 3.54 6.54
N PRO A 115 5.02 3.11 5.31
CA PRO A 115 6.02 2.59 4.38
C PRO A 115 6.73 3.72 3.65
N GLY A 116 8.05 3.75 3.81
CA GLY A 116 9.00 4.51 2.99
C GLY A 116 9.55 3.63 1.87
N ARG A 117 10.57 4.13 1.17
CA ARG A 117 11.19 3.39 0.06
C ARG A 117 12.02 2.22 0.56
N PHE A 118 12.79 2.43 1.62
CA PHE A 118 13.75 1.47 2.17
C PHE A 118 13.32 0.93 3.52
N LEU A 119 12.58 1.73 4.28
CA LEU A 119 12.12 1.41 5.62
C LEU A 119 10.59 1.39 5.71
N VAL A 120 10.08 0.68 6.70
CA VAL A 120 8.70 0.83 7.19
C VAL A 120 8.78 1.19 8.65
N LEU A 121 8.25 2.36 9.01
CA LEU A 121 8.14 2.81 10.39
C LEU A 121 6.88 2.23 11.01
N GLN A 122 7.02 1.60 12.17
CA GLN A 122 5.90 1.10 12.97
C GLN A 122 5.90 1.88 14.28
N PRO A 123 5.12 2.98 14.41
CA PRO A 123 5.21 3.89 15.56
C PRO A 123 5.00 3.23 16.93
N HIS A 124 4.21 2.15 16.97
CA HIS A 124 3.93 1.37 18.18
C HIS A 124 4.50 -0.07 18.12
N GLY A 125 5.36 -0.34 17.15
CA GLY A 125 6.06 -1.60 17.00
C GLY A 125 7.26 -1.73 17.94
N GLN A 126 7.93 -2.88 17.89
CA GLN A 126 9.17 -3.10 18.64
C GLN A 126 10.21 -3.81 17.79
N GLY A 127 11.47 -3.45 18.05
CA GLY A 127 12.63 -4.09 17.44
C GLY A 127 12.89 -3.67 16.00
N VAL A 128 13.80 -4.40 15.37
CA VAL A 128 14.23 -4.21 13.98
C VAL A 128 14.05 -5.53 13.25
N ASN A 129 13.33 -5.49 12.14
CA ASN A 129 13.19 -6.61 11.22
C ASN A 129 13.87 -6.26 9.90
N VAL A 130 14.53 -7.23 9.27
CA VAL A 130 15.14 -7.07 7.94
C VAL A 130 14.49 -8.07 7.00
N SER A 131 14.11 -7.63 5.80
CA SER A 131 13.49 -8.47 4.78
C SER A 131 14.29 -9.76 4.57
N ARG A 132 13.58 -10.89 4.55
CA ARG A 132 14.20 -12.20 4.31
C ARG A 132 14.71 -12.36 2.87
N ARG A 133 14.25 -11.49 1.95
CA ARG A 133 14.64 -11.50 0.53
C ARG A 133 16.04 -10.94 0.29
N ILE A 134 16.61 -10.18 1.25
CA ILE A 134 17.99 -9.71 1.18
C ILE A 134 18.91 -10.92 1.41
N GLY A 135 19.51 -11.42 0.34
CA GLY A 135 20.20 -12.71 0.32
C GLY A 135 21.54 -12.71 1.09
N ALA A 136 22.33 -11.65 0.93
CA ALA A 136 23.66 -11.57 1.52
C ALA A 136 23.61 -11.35 3.04
N GLU A 137 24.20 -12.27 3.80
CA GLU A 137 24.21 -12.19 5.27
C GLU A 137 25.00 -10.99 5.79
N THR A 138 26.10 -10.63 5.11
CA THR A 138 26.91 -9.45 5.41
C THR A 138 26.06 -8.18 5.33
N GLU A 139 25.29 -8.04 4.25
CA GLU A 139 24.44 -6.88 4.02
C GLU A 139 23.27 -6.83 5.01
N ARG A 140 22.64 -7.97 5.27
CA ARG A 140 21.58 -8.08 6.27
C ARG A 140 22.07 -7.66 7.66
N ASN A 141 23.32 -8.00 8.02
CA ASN A 141 23.91 -7.61 9.29
C ASN A 141 24.26 -6.11 9.32
N ARG A 142 24.77 -5.54 8.22
CA ARG A 142 25.01 -4.10 8.08
C ARG A 142 23.71 -3.31 8.27
N LEU A 143 22.68 -3.65 7.49
CA LEU A 143 21.37 -3.00 7.54
C LEU A 143 20.71 -3.14 8.92
N ARG A 144 20.81 -4.32 9.55
CA ARG A 144 20.31 -4.52 10.91
C ARG A 144 21.05 -3.64 11.92
N ALA A 145 22.38 -3.57 11.85
CA ALA A 145 23.17 -2.76 12.76
C ALA A 145 22.84 -1.28 12.63
N LEU A 146 22.77 -0.77 11.40
CA LEU A 146 22.35 0.60 11.11
C LEU A 146 20.94 0.86 11.63
N ALA A 147 19.97 0.02 11.26
CA ALA A 147 18.59 0.17 11.70
C ALA A 147 18.45 0.15 13.22
N VAL A 148 19.22 -0.67 13.95
CA VAL A 148 19.23 -0.65 15.43
C VAL A 148 19.76 0.67 15.98
N LEU A 149 20.78 1.24 15.35
CA LEU A 149 21.40 2.51 15.76
C LEU A 149 20.46 3.71 15.55
N ILE A 150 19.77 3.77 14.41
CA ILE A 150 18.94 4.91 14.04
C ILE A 150 17.49 4.81 14.53
N LYS A 151 17.04 3.63 14.98
CA LYS A 151 15.67 3.39 15.42
C LYS A 151 15.28 4.30 16.60
N PRO A 152 14.20 5.08 16.47
CA PRO A 152 13.69 5.85 17.59
C PRO A 152 13.22 4.96 18.76
N PRO A 153 13.26 5.47 20.01
CA PRO A 153 12.69 4.78 21.15
C PRO A 153 11.19 4.50 20.96
N GLY A 154 10.72 3.32 21.40
CA GLY A 154 9.29 2.98 21.36
C GLY A 154 8.71 2.61 20.00
N THR A 155 9.50 2.73 18.92
CA THR A 155 9.08 2.34 17.56
C THR A 155 9.66 0.99 17.13
N GLY A 156 9.06 0.40 16.10
CA GLY A 156 9.63 -0.68 15.31
C GLY A 156 10.09 -0.17 13.95
N LEU A 157 11.12 -0.81 13.39
CA LEU A 157 11.55 -0.59 12.01
C LEU A 157 11.60 -1.90 11.24
N LEU A 158 11.10 -1.90 10.02
CA LEU A 158 11.29 -2.98 9.06
C LEU A 158 12.11 -2.46 7.88
N VAL A 159 13.24 -3.12 7.60
CA VAL A 159 14.08 -2.86 6.43
C VAL A 159 13.56 -3.66 5.25
N ARG A 160 13.21 -2.97 4.17
CA ARG A 160 12.64 -3.54 2.94
C ARG A 160 13.73 -4.12 2.04
N THR A 161 13.32 -4.88 1.02
CA THR A 161 14.27 -5.49 0.07
C THR A 161 15.01 -4.44 -0.76
N GLU A 162 14.35 -3.31 -1.02
CA GLU A 162 14.88 -2.19 -1.80
C GLU A 162 16.04 -1.46 -1.10
N ALA A 163 16.31 -1.77 0.18
CA ALA A 163 17.43 -1.23 0.94
C ALA A 163 18.77 -1.96 0.67
N ASP A 164 18.75 -3.07 -0.08
CA ASP A 164 19.96 -3.85 -0.41
C ASP A 164 20.96 -3.00 -1.20
N GLY A 165 22.17 -2.82 -0.65
CA GLY A 165 23.23 -2.03 -1.26
C GLY A 165 23.05 -0.51 -1.14
N VAL A 166 21.99 -0.05 -0.49
CA VAL A 166 21.69 1.38 -0.34
C VAL A 166 22.59 2.03 0.72
N SER A 167 23.03 3.27 0.45
CA SER A 167 23.88 4.03 1.37
C SER A 167 23.18 4.33 2.71
N GLU A 168 23.97 4.53 3.77
CA GLU A 168 23.42 4.85 5.10
C GLU A 168 22.67 6.18 5.11
N GLU A 169 23.17 7.17 4.37
CA GLU A 169 22.57 8.50 4.21
C GLU A 169 21.14 8.40 3.66
N GLN A 170 20.94 7.66 2.57
CA GLN A 170 19.61 7.48 1.97
C GLN A 170 18.63 6.75 2.90
N ILE A 171 19.11 5.79 3.70
CA ILE A 171 18.30 5.08 4.68
C ILE A 171 17.88 6.03 5.83
N ILE A 172 18.78 6.91 6.25
CA ILE A 172 18.50 7.92 7.28
C ILE A 172 17.49 8.94 6.74
N ASP A 173 17.67 9.45 5.52
CA ASP A 173 16.74 10.39 4.89
C ASP A 173 15.32 9.82 4.76
N ASP A 174 15.20 8.55 4.38
CA ASP A 174 13.92 7.83 4.33
C ASP A 174 13.29 7.74 5.73
N LEU A 175 14.08 7.42 6.77
CA LEU A 175 13.59 7.40 8.15
C LEU A 175 13.11 8.78 8.60
N GLU A 176 13.86 9.85 8.32
CA GLU A 176 13.48 11.21 8.69
C GLU A 176 12.16 11.63 8.02
N SER A 177 11.96 11.25 6.76
CA SER A 177 10.70 11.48 6.05
C SER A 177 9.52 10.81 6.75
N LEU A 178 9.69 9.54 7.14
CA LEU A 178 8.69 8.78 7.88
C LEU A 178 8.40 9.37 9.26
N LEU A 179 9.42 9.91 9.94
CA LEU A 179 9.24 10.56 11.25
C LEU A 179 8.49 11.88 11.12
N ARG A 180 8.78 12.69 10.10
CA ARG A 180 8.02 13.91 9.81
C ARG A 180 6.56 13.60 9.49
N GLN A 181 6.31 12.56 8.70
CA GLN A 181 4.95 12.10 8.42
C GLN A 181 4.21 11.66 9.69
N TRP A 182 4.88 10.88 10.55
CA TRP A 182 4.31 10.45 11.81
C TRP A 182 4.00 11.63 12.74
N GLU A 183 4.91 12.58 12.88
CA GLU A 183 4.71 13.78 13.69
C GLU A 183 3.51 14.59 13.19
N ALA A 184 3.37 14.79 11.88
CA ALA A 184 2.22 15.47 11.29
C ALA A 184 0.89 14.76 11.62
N ILE A 185 0.85 13.42 11.56
CA ILE A 185 -0.32 12.62 11.95
C ILE A 185 -0.65 12.85 13.43
N GLN A 186 0.35 12.83 14.32
CA GLN A 186 0.14 13.04 15.74
C GLN A 186 -0.43 14.44 16.03
N GLN A 187 0.18 15.48 15.48
CA GLN A 187 -0.27 16.87 15.66
C GLN A 187 -1.70 17.08 15.14
N ALA A 188 -2.02 16.50 13.98
CA ALA A 188 -3.36 16.56 13.42
C ALA A 188 -4.38 15.79 14.29
N ALA A 189 -3.99 14.63 14.85
CA ALA A 189 -4.87 13.84 15.71
C ALA A 189 -5.22 14.53 17.04
N GLU A 190 -4.32 15.35 17.59
CA GLU A 190 -4.55 16.08 18.85
C GLU A 190 -5.63 17.15 18.74
N THR A 191 -5.69 17.85 17.61
CA THR A 191 -6.56 19.01 17.42
C THR A 191 -7.85 18.69 16.65
N ALA A 192 -7.86 17.58 15.89
CA ALA A 192 -9.00 17.24 15.06
C ALA A 192 -10.17 16.63 15.83
N HIS A 193 -11.35 16.76 15.24
CA HIS A 193 -12.58 16.14 15.71
C HIS A 193 -12.91 14.94 14.81
N PRO A 194 -13.00 13.72 15.34
CA PRO A 194 -13.41 12.57 14.54
C PRO A 194 -14.86 12.71 14.07
N PRO A 195 -15.23 12.12 12.91
CA PRO A 195 -14.36 11.35 12.02
C PRO A 195 -13.57 12.23 11.02
N VAL A 196 -12.27 11.97 10.86
CA VAL A 196 -11.43 12.72 9.90
C VAL A 196 -10.32 11.85 9.30
N LEU A 197 -10.00 12.06 8.02
CA LEU A 197 -8.81 11.53 7.37
C LEU A 197 -7.60 12.37 7.79
N LEU A 198 -6.60 11.75 8.40
CA LEU A 198 -5.38 12.42 8.87
C LEU A 198 -4.21 12.26 7.93
N ASN A 199 -4.11 11.12 7.24
CA ASN A 199 -3.03 10.87 6.29
C ASN A 199 -3.48 9.93 5.19
N ARG A 200 -3.14 10.32 3.96
CA ARG A 200 -3.29 9.55 2.74
C ARG A 200 -2.03 9.72 1.92
N ASP A 201 -1.67 8.67 1.20
CA ASP A 201 -0.64 8.74 0.17
C ASP A 201 -1.20 9.48 -1.06
N GLU A 202 -1.17 10.81 -1.00
CA GLU A 202 -1.72 11.71 -2.03
C GLU A 202 -0.88 11.69 -3.31
N ASP A 203 0.45 11.54 -3.19
CA ASP A 203 1.34 11.47 -4.34
C ASP A 203 1.31 10.05 -4.93
N PHE A 204 0.50 9.90 -5.97
CA PHE A 204 0.31 8.61 -6.64
C PHE A 204 1.61 8.10 -7.29
N ILE A 205 2.46 9.00 -7.79
CA ILE A 205 3.74 8.63 -8.38
C ILE A 205 4.65 8.04 -7.30
N HIS A 206 4.80 8.71 -6.17
CA HIS A 206 5.60 8.20 -5.06
C HIS A 206 5.10 6.84 -4.58
N ARG A 207 3.79 6.66 -4.44
CA ARG A 207 3.18 5.37 -4.08
C ARG A 207 3.56 4.27 -5.07
N VAL A 208 3.35 4.50 -6.37
CA VAL A 208 3.64 3.54 -7.44
C VAL A 208 5.13 3.18 -7.45
N LEU A 209 6.01 4.17 -7.40
CA LEU A 209 7.45 3.93 -7.38
C LEU A 209 7.87 3.19 -6.11
N ARG A 210 7.38 3.58 -4.94
CA ARG A 210 7.68 2.89 -3.67
C ARG A 210 7.29 1.41 -3.72
N ASP A 211 6.17 1.09 -4.34
CA ASP A 211 5.59 -0.26 -4.25
C ASP A 211 6.06 -1.18 -5.40
N LEU A 212 6.40 -0.63 -6.57
CA LEU A 212 6.68 -1.40 -7.79
C LEU A 212 8.08 -1.22 -8.36
N TYR A 213 8.77 -0.11 -8.06
CA TYR A 213 10.08 0.13 -8.66
C TYR A 213 11.09 -0.89 -8.13
N SER A 214 11.81 -1.51 -9.06
CA SER A 214 12.91 -2.42 -8.81
C SER A 214 14.02 -2.18 -9.84
N THR A 215 15.18 -2.81 -9.64
CA THR A 215 16.31 -2.71 -10.57
C THR A 215 16.04 -3.29 -11.96
N ASP A 216 14.97 -4.07 -12.12
CA ASP A 216 14.57 -4.66 -13.41
C ASP A 216 13.75 -3.69 -14.28
N VAL A 217 13.30 -2.57 -13.69
CA VAL A 217 12.59 -1.50 -14.40
C VAL A 217 13.60 -0.66 -15.16
N LEU A 218 13.48 -0.62 -16.48
CA LEU A 218 14.34 0.19 -17.35
C LEU A 218 13.65 1.47 -17.85
N ARG A 219 12.32 1.56 -17.70
CA ARG A 219 11.55 2.69 -18.23
C ARG A 219 10.39 3.06 -17.31
N VAL A 220 10.22 4.35 -17.05
CA VAL A 220 9.04 4.93 -16.38
C VAL A 220 8.46 5.99 -17.29
N VAL A 221 7.21 5.80 -17.69
CA VAL A 221 6.48 6.74 -18.56
C VAL A 221 5.36 7.38 -17.75
N VAL A 222 5.29 8.71 -17.77
CA VAL A 222 4.30 9.49 -17.02
C VAL A 222 3.49 10.41 -17.94
N ASP A 223 2.39 10.96 -17.43
CA ASP A 223 1.43 11.80 -18.17
C ASP A 223 1.72 13.31 -18.13
N SER A 224 2.82 13.75 -17.47
CA SER A 224 3.26 15.15 -17.52
C SER A 224 4.77 15.34 -17.33
N GLU A 225 5.31 16.47 -17.81
CA GLU A 225 6.71 16.88 -17.57
C GLU A 225 7.02 17.11 -16.08
N ASP A 226 6.07 17.65 -15.32
CA ASP A 226 6.24 17.81 -13.86
C ASP A 226 6.39 16.45 -13.16
N ALA A 227 5.61 15.45 -13.60
CA ALA A 227 5.73 14.09 -13.11
C ALA A 227 7.12 13.50 -13.38
N VAL A 228 7.76 13.79 -14.52
CA VAL A 228 9.14 13.34 -14.80
C VAL A 228 10.11 13.89 -13.75
N ALA A 229 9.99 15.19 -13.43
CA ALA A 229 10.83 15.80 -12.40
C ALA A 229 10.59 15.17 -11.02
N ARG A 230 9.34 14.84 -10.67
CA ARG A 230 9.00 14.17 -9.40
C ARG A 230 9.51 12.73 -9.34
N VAL A 231 9.39 11.94 -10.40
CA VAL A 231 9.98 10.59 -10.49
C VAL A 231 11.48 10.66 -10.26
N ASN A 232 12.19 11.53 -10.99
CA ASN A 232 13.65 11.67 -10.86
C ASN A 232 14.07 12.11 -9.45
N ARG A 233 13.31 13.04 -8.84
CA ARG A 233 13.55 13.47 -7.45
C ARG A 233 13.37 12.32 -6.46
N PHE A 234 12.33 11.51 -6.63
CA PHE A 234 12.04 10.38 -5.74
C PHE A 234 13.07 9.25 -5.89
N LEU A 235 13.48 8.95 -7.12
CA LEU A 235 14.40 7.86 -7.40
C LEU A 235 15.86 8.22 -7.10
N GLY A 236 16.20 9.51 -7.10
CA GLY A 236 17.54 10.01 -6.88
C GLY A 236 18.45 9.87 -8.11
N PRO A 237 19.71 10.33 -8.03
CA PRO A 237 20.61 10.39 -9.18
C PRO A 237 21.15 9.03 -9.65
N ASP A 238 21.02 7.98 -8.83
CA ASP A 238 21.73 6.71 -9.03
C ASP A 238 20.92 5.71 -9.89
N GLN A 239 20.50 6.17 -11.07
CA GLN A 239 19.58 5.46 -11.97
C GLN A 239 20.25 5.18 -13.31
N ALA A 240 21.40 4.50 -13.28
CA ALA A 240 22.32 4.40 -14.42
C ALA A 240 21.70 3.84 -15.72
N ASN A 241 20.55 3.14 -15.64
CA ASN A 241 19.89 2.51 -16.79
C ASN A 241 18.38 2.79 -16.89
N LEU A 242 17.83 3.70 -16.07
CA LEU A 242 16.41 4.03 -16.09
C LEU A 242 16.15 5.21 -17.02
N ILE A 243 15.22 5.04 -17.95
CA ILE A 243 14.68 6.12 -18.76
C ILE A 243 13.39 6.59 -18.10
N VAL A 244 13.32 7.87 -17.75
CA VAL A 244 12.11 8.52 -17.24
C VAL A 244 11.67 9.55 -18.24
N GLU A 245 10.45 9.44 -18.75
CA GLU A 245 9.95 10.35 -19.79
C GLU A 245 8.46 10.62 -19.67
N HIS A 246 8.05 11.73 -20.28
CA HIS A 246 6.67 12.13 -20.43
C HIS A 246 6.11 11.60 -21.74
N HIS A 247 4.87 11.11 -21.70
CA HIS A 247 4.13 10.67 -22.88
C HIS A 247 3.66 11.87 -23.72
N GLU A 248 4.29 12.10 -24.87
CA GLU A 248 4.01 13.26 -25.74
C GLU A 248 3.01 12.99 -26.88
N ASP A 249 2.60 11.73 -27.10
CA ASP A 249 1.72 11.42 -28.23
C ASP A 249 0.31 12.01 -28.04
N ALA A 250 -0.37 12.23 -29.16
CA ALA A 250 -1.75 12.73 -29.16
C ALA A 250 -2.77 11.74 -28.55
N SER A 251 -2.44 10.44 -28.51
CA SER A 251 -3.28 9.44 -27.85
C SER A 251 -3.06 9.45 -26.34
N GLU A 252 -4.11 9.21 -25.56
CA GLU A 252 -3.98 9.08 -24.10
C GLU A 252 -3.01 7.95 -23.73
N ILE A 253 -2.19 8.17 -22.70
CA ILE A 253 -1.13 7.25 -22.26
C ILE A 253 -1.65 5.82 -22.04
N LEU A 254 -2.81 5.64 -21.40
CA LEU A 254 -3.36 4.31 -21.12
C LEU A 254 -3.84 3.59 -22.39
N GLU A 255 -4.26 4.32 -23.42
CA GLU A 255 -4.66 3.73 -24.69
C GLU A 255 -3.41 3.39 -25.52
N HIS A 256 -2.41 4.27 -25.57
CA HIS A 256 -1.14 4.04 -26.26
C HIS A 256 -0.48 2.75 -25.79
N TYR A 257 -0.38 2.55 -24.47
CA TYR A 257 0.24 1.37 -23.87
C TYR A 257 -0.73 0.18 -23.70
N LYS A 258 -1.92 0.22 -24.33
CA LYS A 258 -2.95 -0.84 -24.30
C LYS A 258 -3.42 -1.21 -22.89
N VAL A 259 -3.20 -0.35 -21.89
CA VAL A 259 -3.61 -0.55 -20.50
C VAL A 259 -5.13 -0.59 -20.39
N ASN A 260 -5.83 0.29 -21.11
CA ASN A 260 -7.30 0.28 -21.16
C ASN A 260 -7.86 -1.04 -21.71
N ALA A 261 -7.20 -1.63 -22.71
CA ALA A 261 -7.58 -2.92 -23.25
C ALA A 261 -7.38 -4.04 -22.23
N ALA A 262 -6.23 -4.05 -21.54
CA ALA A 262 -5.95 -5.00 -20.46
C ALA A 262 -6.96 -4.90 -19.31
N ILE A 263 -7.35 -3.68 -18.90
CA ILE A 263 -8.39 -3.48 -17.89
C ILE A 263 -9.73 -4.07 -18.35
N ARG A 264 -10.16 -3.76 -19.60
CA ARG A 264 -11.42 -4.31 -20.14
C ARG A 264 -11.39 -5.82 -20.22
N ASP A 265 -10.26 -6.42 -20.57
CA ASP A 265 -10.09 -7.86 -20.63
C ASP A 265 -10.08 -8.50 -19.24
N ALA A 266 -9.43 -7.88 -18.26
CA ALA A 266 -9.38 -8.36 -16.87
C ALA A 266 -10.76 -8.35 -16.17
N LEU A 267 -11.70 -7.54 -16.65
CA LEU A 267 -13.07 -7.48 -16.13
C LEU A 267 -13.99 -8.56 -16.74
N LYS A 268 -13.53 -9.33 -17.73
CA LYS A 268 -14.32 -10.41 -18.32
C LYS A 268 -14.26 -11.65 -17.43
N PRO A 269 -15.38 -12.36 -17.23
CA PRO A 269 -15.38 -13.64 -16.51
C PRO A 269 -14.53 -14.71 -17.20
N ARG A 270 -14.45 -14.69 -18.54
CA ARG A 270 -13.70 -15.66 -19.34
C ARG A 270 -12.35 -15.11 -19.79
N VAL A 271 -11.30 -15.90 -19.60
CA VAL A 271 -9.93 -15.62 -20.05
C VAL A 271 -9.46 -16.76 -20.96
N ASP A 272 -9.23 -16.48 -22.23
CA ASP A 272 -8.68 -17.45 -23.17
C ASP A 272 -7.16 -17.64 -22.93
N LEU A 273 -6.68 -18.89 -23.02
CA LEU A 273 -5.29 -19.27 -22.83
C LEU A 273 -4.58 -19.47 -24.17
N PRO A 274 -3.24 -19.28 -24.23
CA PRO A 274 -2.48 -19.35 -25.49
C PRO A 274 -2.64 -20.65 -26.28
N SER A 275 -2.91 -21.77 -25.61
CA SER A 275 -3.05 -23.09 -26.23
C SER A 275 -4.50 -23.49 -26.55
N GLY A 276 -5.43 -22.53 -26.60
CA GLY A 276 -6.83 -22.76 -26.99
C GLY A 276 -7.77 -23.18 -25.85
N GLY A 277 -7.24 -23.45 -24.65
CA GLY A 277 -8.02 -23.58 -23.42
C GLY A 277 -8.55 -22.23 -22.92
N TYR A 278 -9.35 -22.23 -21.87
CA TYR A 278 -9.84 -21.01 -21.24
C TYR A 278 -10.15 -21.22 -19.76
N VAL A 279 -10.13 -20.13 -18.99
CA VAL A 279 -10.50 -20.08 -17.58
C VAL A 279 -11.77 -19.25 -17.43
N ILE A 280 -12.68 -19.66 -16.53
CA ILE A 280 -13.83 -18.86 -16.09
C ILE A 280 -13.62 -18.50 -14.62
N ILE A 281 -13.62 -17.21 -14.31
CA ILE A 281 -13.42 -16.65 -12.97
C ILE A 281 -14.71 -15.95 -12.56
N GLU A 282 -15.40 -16.50 -11.56
CA GLU A 282 -16.68 -15.96 -11.09
C GLU A 282 -16.63 -15.69 -9.58
N PRO A 283 -16.85 -14.44 -9.14
CA PRO A 283 -17.02 -14.13 -7.73
C PRO A 283 -18.41 -14.59 -7.26
N THR A 284 -18.46 -15.25 -6.11
CA THR A 284 -19.68 -15.52 -5.34
C THR A 284 -19.67 -14.69 -4.05
N GLU A 285 -20.69 -14.81 -3.20
CA GLU A 285 -20.76 -14.07 -1.94
C GLU A 285 -19.58 -14.37 -0.99
N ALA A 286 -19.12 -15.64 -0.96
CA ALA A 286 -18.14 -16.09 0.03
C ALA A 286 -16.78 -16.46 -0.57
N LEU A 287 -16.71 -16.77 -1.86
CA LEU A 287 -15.50 -17.26 -2.53
C LEU A 287 -15.48 -16.91 -4.02
N THR A 288 -14.31 -17.01 -4.63
CA THR A 288 -14.14 -16.91 -6.08
C THR A 288 -13.95 -18.31 -6.65
N VAL A 289 -14.77 -18.69 -7.64
CA VAL A 289 -14.64 -19.95 -8.36
C VAL A 289 -13.79 -19.73 -9.60
N VAL A 290 -12.85 -20.63 -9.84
CA VAL A 290 -11.99 -20.63 -11.03
C VAL A 290 -12.13 -21.99 -11.71
N ASP A 291 -12.79 -22.01 -12.85
CA ASP A 291 -12.98 -23.21 -13.69
C ASP A 291 -12.01 -23.19 -14.87
N VAL A 292 -11.38 -24.32 -15.19
CA VAL A 292 -10.33 -24.43 -16.21
C VAL A 292 -10.75 -25.46 -17.26
N ASN A 293 -10.86 -25.02 -18.50
CA ASN A 293 -11.35 -25.82 -19.63
C ASN A 293 -10.26 -25.98 -20.69
N SER A 294 -10.12 -27.19 -21.23
CA SER A 294 -9.13 -27.52 -22.27
C SER A 294 -9.43 -26.92 -23.65
N GLY A 295 -10.60 -26.29 -23.84
CA GLY A 295 -11.04 -25.81 -25.15
C GLY A 295 -11.46 -26.96 -26.09
N SER A 296 -11.80 -26.59 -27.33
CA SER A 296 -12.17 -27.57 -28.36
C SER A 296 -10.91 -28.19 -28.98
N PHE A 297 -10.88 -29.51 -29.13
CA PHE A 297 -9.84 -30.18 -29.91
C PHE A 297 -9.95 -29.78 -31.39
N THR A 298 -8.93 -29.07 -31.90
CA THR A 298 -8.68 -28.90 -33.34
C THR A 298 -7.32 -29.47 -33.70
#